data_AF-X1KDJ8-F1
#
_entry.id   AF-X1KDJ8-F1
#
_cell.length_a   1.000
_cell.length_b   1.000
_cell.length_c   1.000
_cell.angle_alpha   90.00
_cell.angle_beta   90.00
_cell.angle_gamma   90.00
#
_symmetry.space_group_name_H-M   'P 1'
#
loop_
_entity.id
_entity.type
_entity.pdbx_description
1 polymer ?
#
loop_
_entity_poly.entity_id
_entity_poly.type
_entity_poly.pdbx_seq_one_letter_code
_entity_poly.pdbx_strand_id
1 'polypeptide(L)'
;VIVMSEGKIVLDNSPNKIFSKLEILRSLALDVPIIPDIVYRLRKRGISIPQQIITTQELINCLTQKLCSYIIPLSILHNLNLFIF
;
A
#
# COMPACT_ATOMS: atom_id res chain seq x y z
N VAL A 1 -14.33 8.52 -3.06
CA VAL A 1 -13.36 9.62 -2.83
C VAL A 1 -13.32 10.40 -4.12
N ILE A 2 -13.53 11.70 -4.04
CA ILE A 2 -13.55 12.57 -5.21
C ILE A 2 -12.25 13.37 -5.21
N VAL A 3 -11.50 13.26 -6.29
CA VAL A 3 -10.29 14.03 -6.57
C VAL A 3 -10.65 15.10 -7.59
N MET A 4 -10.52 16.35 -7.19
CA MET A 4 -10.69 17.50 -8.06
C MET A 4 -9.34 18.17 -8.35
N SER A 5 -9.16 18.60 -9.59
CA SER A 5 -8.07 19.47 -10.03
C SER A 5 -8.66 20.56 -10.90
N GLU A 6 -8.25 21.81 -10.68
CA GLU A 6 -8.69 22.98 -11.47
C GLU A 6 -10.22 23.11 -11.62
N GLY A 7 -10.98 22.76 -10.57
CA GLY A 7 -12.45 22.83 -10.60
C GLY A 7 -13.14 21.72 -11.39
N LYS A 8 -12.41 20.71 -11.88
CA LYS A 8 -12.96 19.53 -12.56
C LYS A 8 -12.75 18.26 -11.73
N ILE A 9 -13.70 17.35 -11.77
CA ILE A 9 -13.57 16.01 -11.17
C ILE A 9 -12.63 15.19 -12.08
N VAL A 10 -11.46 14.83 -11.56
CA VAL A 10 -10.46 14.04 -12.30
C VAL A 10 -10.59 12.55 -11.97
N LEU A 11 -10.88 12.22 -10.72
CA LEU A 11 -11.18 10.85 -10.30
C LEU A 11 -12.35 10.85 -9.31
N ASP A 12 -13.36 10.03 -9.59
CA ASP A 12 -14.38 9.68 -8.62
C ASP A 12 -14.47 8.16 -8.54
N ASN A 13 -13.80 7.59 -7.54
CA ASN A 13 -13.73 6.14 -7.34
C ASN A 13 -13.50 5.78 -5.87
N SER A 14 -13.59 4.49 -5.57
CA SER A 14 -13.16 3.94 -4.27
C SER A 14 -11.64 4.16 -4.06
N PRO A 15 -11.17 4.39 -2.81
CA PRO A 15 -9.75 4.59 -2.50
C PRO A 15 -8.82 3.55 -3.16
N ASN A 16 -9.21 2.27 -3.11
CA ASN A 16 -8.45 1.15 -3.69
C ASN A 16 -8.22 1.28 -5.21
N LYS A 17 -9.18 1.85 -5.94
CA LYS A 17 -9.08 2.11 -7.39
C LYS A 17 -8.31 3.39 -7.72
N ILE A 18 -8.23 4.33 -6.78
CA ILE A 18 -7.48 5.58 -6.95
C ILE A 18 -6.00 5.32 -6.70
N PHE A 19 -5.67 4.56 -5.66
CA PHE A 19 -4.28 4.17 -5.35
C PHE A 19 -3.69 3.12 -6.30
N SER A 20 -4.50 2.48 -7.15
CA SER A 20 -3.95 1.72 -8.27
C SER A 20 -3.34 2.61 -9.36
N LYS A 21 -3.66 3.91 -9.35
CA LYS A 21 -3.25 4.92 -10.33
C LYS A 21 -2.33 5.99 -9.71
N LEU A 22 -1.32 5.54 -8.95
CA LEU A 22 -0.37 6.42 -8.24
C LEU A 22 0.34 7.43 -9.15
N GLU A 23 0.62 7.05 -10.40
CA GLU A 23 1.25 7.95 -11.38
C GLU A 23 0.34 9.12 -11.76
N ILE A 24 -0.97 8.88 -11.86
CA ILE A 24 -1.95 9.94 -12.11
C ILE A 24 -2.03 10.88 -10.91
N LEU A 25 -2.07 10.36 -9.68
CA LEU A 25 -2.04 11.19 -8.48
C LEU A 25 -0.78 12.07 -8.39
N ARG A 26 0.39 11.51 -8.73
CA ARG A 26 1.66 12.26 -8.82
C ARG A 26 1.59 13.37 -9.86
N SER A 27 1.00 13.11 -11.02
CA SER A 27 0.86 14.12 -12.09
C SER A 27 -0.08 15.26 -11.72
N LEU A 28 -1.01 15.02 -10.80
CA LEU A 28 -1.97 16.02 -10.31
C LEU A 28 -1.42 16.88 -9.17
N ALA A 29 -0.12 16.75 -8.85
CA ALA A 29 0.54 17.42 -7.72
C ALA A 29 -0.17 17.18 -6.36
N LEU A 30 -0.89 16.07 -6.24
CA LEU A 30 -1.53 15.66 -4.99
C LEU A 30 -0.53 14.85 -4.18
N ASP A 31 -0.49 15.10 -2.88
CA ASP A 31 0.32 14.31 -1.96
C ASP A 31 -0.13 12.85 -2.00
N VAL A 32 0.78 11.99 -2.46
CA VAL A 32 0.58 10.55 -2.48
C VAL A 32 0.81 10.00 -1.07
N PRO A 33 -0.09 9.15 -0.54
CA PRO A 33 0.12 8.55 0.76
C PRO A 33 1.38 7.67 0.80
N ILE A 34 2.10 7.72 1.92
CA ILE A 34 3.42 7.09 2.10
C ILE A 34 3.38 5.58 1.81
N ILE A 35 2.34 4.88 2.28
CA ILE A 35 2.24 3.42 2.17
C ILE A 35 2.10 2.95 0.71
N PRO A 36 1.11 3.42 -0.08
CA PRO A 36 1.03 3.16 -1.52
C PRO A 36 2.33 3.47 -2.27
N ASP A 37 3.05 4.53 -1.90
CA ASP A 37 4.33 4.88 -2.53
C ASP A 37 5.44 3.84 -2.24
N ILE A 38 5.57 3.42 -0.98
CA ILE A 38 6.50 2.34 -0.61
C ILE A 38 6.15 1.06 -1.39
N VAL A 39 4.87 0.71 -1.47
CA VAL A 39 4.39 -0.47 -2.20
C VAL A 39 4.78 -0.39 -3.68
N TYR A 40 4.54 0.76 -4.32
CA TYR A 40 4.91 0.98 -5.72
C TYR A 40 6.43 0.83 -5.94
N ARG A 41 7.26 1.43 -5.06
CA ARG A 41 8.73 1.33 -5.15
C ARG A 41 9.24 -0.09 -4.94
N LEU A 42 8.67 -0.83 -3.99
CA LEU A 42 9.03 -2.24 -3.75
C LEU A 42 8.69 -3.12 -4.95
N ARG A 43 7.54 -2.91 -5.59
CA ARG A 43 7.18 -3.61 -6.84
C ARG A 43 8.12 -3.26 -7.98
N LYS A 44 8.51 -2.00 -8.12
CA LYS A 44 9.50 -1.57 -9.12
C LYS A 44 10.87 -2.24 -8.91
N ARG A 45 11.19 -2.62 -7.67
CA ARG A 45 12.40 -3.41 -7.33
C ARG A 45 12.24 -4.93 -7.55
N GLY A 46 11.10 -5.38 -8.10
CA GLY A 46 10.84 -6.80 -8.39
C GLY A 46 10.20 -7.59 -7.24
N ILE A 47 9.81 -6.93 -6.15
CA ILE A 47 9.13 -7.62 -5.04
C ILE A 47 7.63 -7.71 -5.37
N SER A 48 7.13 -8.94 -5.53
CA SER A 48 5.72 -9.20 -5.84
C SER A 48 4.81 -9.01 -4.61
N ILE A 49 4.45 -7.77 -4.32
CA ILE A 49 3.42 -7.40 -3.33
C ILE A 49 2.15 -6.85 -4.01
N PRO A 50 0.96 -7.04 -3.42
CA PRO A 50 -0.29 -6.51 -3.94
C PRO A 50 -0.35 -4.98 -3.86
N GLN A 51 -0.96 -4.34 -4.86
CA GLN A 51 -1.04 -2.88 -4.96
C GLN A 51 -2.06 -2.24 -4.02
N GLN A 52 -3.02 -3.02 -3.53
CA GLN A 52 -4.14 -2.50 -2.72
C GLN A 52 -3.74 -2.20 -1.27
N ILE A 53 -2.48 -2.42 -0.90
CA ILE A 53 -1.97 -2.15 0.45
C ILE A 53 -1.95 -0.64 0.67
N ILE A 54 -2.79 -0.18 1.61
CA ILE A 54 -2.92 1.24 1.97
C ILE A 54 -2.52 1.51 3.41
N THR A 55 -2.44 0.45 4.25
CA THR A 55 -2.06 0.55 5.66
C THR A 55 -0.69 -0.08 5.94
N THR A 56 -0.03 0.42 6.99
CA THR A 56 1.24 -0.14 7.47
C THR A 56 1.10 -1.60 7.89
N GLN A 57 -0.03 -1.97 8.52
CA GLN A 57 -0.26 -3.33 9.00
C GLN A 57 -0.36 -4.33 7.85
N GLU A 58 -1.11 -3.99 6.79
CA GLU A 58 -1.19 -4.80 5.57
C GLU A 58 0.18 -4.98 4.91
N LEU A 59 0.99 -3.92 4.89
CA LEU A 59 2.35 -3.97 4.34
C LEU A 59 3.25 -4.93 5.13
N ILE A 60 3.23 -4.80 6.47
CA ILE A 60 4.01 -5.68 7.36
C ILE A 60 3.55 -7.13 7.17
N ASN A 61 2.24 -7.40 7.22
CA ASN A 61 1.69 -8.74 7.05
C ASN A 61 2.08 -9.36 5.70
N CYS A 62 2.08 -8.58 4.63
CA CYS A 62 2.46 -9.09 3.31
C CYS A 62 3.98 -9.37 3.21
N LEU A 63 4.81 -8.48 3.76
CA LEU A 63 6.26 -8.65 3.80
C LEU A 63 6.65 -9.84 4.68
N THR A 64 6.05 -9.98 5.86
CA THR A 64 6.31 -11.13 6.75
C THR A 64 5.87 -12.43 6.09
N GLN A 65 4.71 -12.48 5.44
CA GLN A 65 4.27 -13.68 4.71
C GLN A 65 5.24 -14.05 3.57
N LYS A 66 5.74 -13.06 2.81
CA LYS A 66 6.71 -13.29 1.72
C LYS A 66 8.07 -13.75 2.24
N LEU A 67 8.57 -13.15 3.32
CA LEU A 67 9.85 -13.51 3.94
C LEU A 67 9.76 -14.86 4.69
N CYS A 68 8.59 -15.20 5.24
CA CYS A 68 8.37 -16.47 5.94
C CYS A 68 8.51 -17.67 5.00
N SER A 69 8.22 -17.50 3.70
CA SER A 69 8.49 -18.54 2.70
C SER A 69 9.98 -18.81 2.47
N TYR A 70 10.89 -17.95 2.94
CA TYR A 70 12.31 -18.05 2.65
C TYR A 70 13.17 -18.41 3.88
N ILE A 71 12.77 -18.09 5.13
CA ILE A 71 13.72 -18.10 6.26
C ILE A 71 13.31 -18.79 7.58
N ILE A 72 12.05 -18.86 8.05
CA ILE A 72 11.76 -19.39 9.42
C ILE A 72 10.44 -20.18 9.52
N PRO A 73 10.40 -21.32 10.26
CA PRO A 73 9.17 -22.03 10.61
C PRO A 73 8.31 -21.19 11.56
N LEU A 74 7.18 -20.67 11.05
CA LEU A 74 5.89 -20.30 11.65
C LEU A 74 5.68 -19.93 13.15
N SER A 75 6.70 -19.78 14.00
CA SER A 75 6.55 -19.68 15.47
C SER A 75 6.46 -18.26 16.03
N ILE A 76 6.59 -17.21 15.21
CA ILE A 76 6.72 -15.82 15.69
C ILE A 76 5.50 -14.94 15.35
N LEU A 77 4.58 -15.40 14.50
CA LEU A 77 3.46 -14.57 14.01
C LEU A 77 2.39 -14.27 15.08
N HIS A 78 2.40 -14.96 16.23
CA HIS A 78 1.36 -14.81 17.25
C HIS A 78 1.56 -13.61 18.20
N ASN A 79 2.70 -12.90 18.16
CA ASN A 79 3.07 -11.96 19.22
C ASN A 79 2.95 -10.46 18.85
N LEU A 80 2.19 -10.09 17.82
CA LEU A 80 1.98 -8.68 17.46
C LEU A 80 0.53 -8.18 17.67
N ASN A 81 -0.32 -9.00 18.31
CA ASN A 81 -1.69 -8.61 18.64
C ASN A 81 -1.87 -8.03 20.06
N LEU A 82 -0.80 -7.58 20.72
CA LEU A 82 -0.86 -7.17 22.13
C LEU A 82 -0.53 -5.69 22.43
N PHE A 83 -0.48 -4.79 21.45
CA PHE A 83 -0.16 -3.38 21.73
C PHE A 83 -1.07 -2.35 21.03
N ILE A 84 -2.36 -2.69 20.90
CA ILE A 84 -3.41 -1.69 20.64
C ILE A 84 -4.59 -1.97 21.59
N PHE A 85 -4.42 -1.59 22.85
CA PHE A 85 -5.47 -1.18 23.79
C PHE A 85 -4.97 0.04 24.55
#